data_AF-A0A842R5P4-F1
#
_entry.id   AF-A0A842R5P4-F1
#
_cell.length_a   1.000
_cell.length_b   1.000
_cell.length_c   1.000
_cell.angle_alpha   90.00
_cell.angle_beta   90.00
_cell.angle_gamma   90.00
#
_symmetry.space_group_name_H-M   'P 1'
#
loop_
_entity.id
_entity.type
_entity.pdbx_description
1 polymer ?
#
loop_
_entity_poly.entity_id
_entity_poly.type
_entity_poly.pdbx_seq_one_letter_code
_entity_poly.pdbx_strand_id
1 'polypeptide(L)'
;MEISELHKETFKKGSKTYFNSSIFFPEQIRNDVFVLYGFVRIADDFVDAIPPKKEDFHMFVEKYHDAIDGEPCGDQIIDSFIQLIDKRDFDPEWVTAFLESMEMDLYKKNYDT
;
A
#
# COMPACT_ATOMS: atom_id res chain seq x y z
N MET A 1 18.99 -1.85 -4.64
CA MET A 1 18.03 -2.74 -3.94
C MET A 1 17.11 -3.24 -5.04
N GLU A 2 17.22 -4.52 -5.42
CA GLU A 2 16.29 -5.10 -6.39
C GLU A 2 14.89 -5.07 -5.77
N ILE A 3 13.91 -4.54 -6.49
CA ILE A 3 12.51 -4.65 -6.07
C ILE A 3 12.16 -6.12 -6.00
N SER A 4 11.55 -6.57 -4.90
CA SER A 4 11.04 -7.92 -4.88
C SER A 4 9.96 -8.09 -5.92
N GLU A 5 10.01 -9.23 -6.61
CA GLU A 5 8.96 -9.71 -7.50
C GLU A 5 7.56 -9.60 -6.86
N LEU A 6 7.48 -9.63 -5.52
CA LEU A 6 6.28 -9.44 -4.72
C LEU A 6 5.55 -8.12 -5.04
N HIS A 7 6.24 -6.97 -5.06
CA HIS A 7 5.60 -5.67 -5.31
C HIS A 7 5.03 -5.60 -6.73
N LYS A 8 5.83 -6.04 -7.69
CA LYS A 8 5.47 -6.06 -9.12
C LYS A 8 4.26 -6.97 -9.37
N GLU A 9 4.25 -8.17 -8.78
CA GLU A 9 3.13 -9.10 -8.93
C GLU A 9 1.86 -8.61 -8.22
N THR A 10 1.99 -8.00 -7.04
CA THR A 10 0.87 -7.40 -6.30
C THR A 10 0.23 -6.28 -7.12
N PHE A 11 1.03 -5.33 -7.61
CA PHE A 11 0.54 -4.23 -8.42
C PHE A 11 -0.09 -4.71 -9.74
N LYS A 12 0.56 -5.64 -10.45
CA LYS A 12 0.04 -6.19 -11.71
C LYS A 12 -1.31 -6.88 -11.56
N LYS A 13 -1.52 -7.58 -10.44
CA LYS A 13 -2.81 -8.23 -10.13
C LYS A 13 -3.89 -7.18 -9.84
N GLY A 14 -3.55 -6.12 -9.10
CA GLY A 14 -4.48 -5.08 -8.71
C GLY A 14 -4.88 -4.11 -9.82
N SER A 15 -3.98 -3.79 -10.76
CA SER A 15 -4.30 -2.84 -11.85
C SER A 15 -3.50 -3.11 -13.12
N LYS A 16 -4.08 -3.87 -14.05
CA LYS A 16 -3.44 -4.22 -15.33
C LYS A 16 -3.15 -3.00 -16.21
N THR A 17 -4.11 -2.07 -16.31
CA THR A 17 -3.97 -0.90 -17.18
C THR A 17 -2.88 0.04 -16.68
N TYR A 18 -2.90 0.39 -15.38
CA TYR A 18 -1.91 1.29 -14.82
C TYR A 18 -0.53 0.62 -14.74
N PHE A 19 -0.47 -0.67 -14.39
CA PHE A 19 0.76 -1.46 -14.47
C PHE A 19 1.40 -1.35 -15.85
N ASN A 20 0.64 -1.61 -16.93
CA ASN A 20 1.15 -1.53 -18.29
C ASN A 20 1.61 -0.13 -18.68
N SER A 21 1.01 0.94 -18.15
CA SER A 21 1.51 2.30 -18.39
C SER A 21 2.80 2.61 -17.62
N SER A 22 2.92 2.09 -16.40
CA SER A 22 4.06 2.34 -15.52
C SER A 22 5.37 1.67 -15.97
N ILE A 23 5.29 0.62 -16.81
CA ILE A 23 6.50 -0.06 -17.32
C ILE A 23 7.38 0.88 -18.17
N PHE A 24 6.79 1.94 -18.74
CA PHE A 24 7.48 2.93 -19.57
C PHE A 24 8.19 4.02 -18.76
N PHE A 25 8.03 4.06 -17.44
CA PHE A 25 8.79 5.00 -16.61
C PHE A 25 10.28 4.63 -16.60
N PRO A 26 11.18 5.63 -16.40
CA PRO A 26 12.57 5.35 -16.07
C PRO A 26 12.64 4.38 -14.89
N GLU A 27 13.61 3.47 -14.91
CA GLU A 27 13.68 2.35 -13.98
C GLU A 27 13.54 2.76 -12.51
N GLN A 28 14.22 3.84 -12.10
CA GLN A 28 14.17 4.33 -10.72
C GLN A 28 12.77 4.81 -10.32
N ILE A 29 12.03 5.45 -11.23
CA ILE A 29 10.67 5.94 -10.99
C ILE A 29 9.68 4.77 -11.02
N ARG A 30 9.83 3.86 -11.99
CA ARG A 30 9.02 2.64 -12.06
C ARG A 30 9.10 1.85 -10.76
N ASN A 31 10.29 1.78 -10.19
CA ASN A 31 10.53 1.08 -8.94
C ASN A 31 9.76 1.73 -7.78
N ASP A 32 9.85 3.06 -7.64
CA ASP A 32 9.10 3.79 -6.63
C ASP A 32 7.58 3.59 -6.78
N VAL A 33 7.08 3.60 -8.02
CA VAL A 33 5.67 3.33 -8.32
C VAL A 33 5.26 1.92 -7.92
N PHE A 34 6.10 0.91 -8.15
CA PHE A 34 5.80 -0.48 -7.75
C PHE A 34 5.73 -0.63 -6.23
N VAL A 35 6.61 0.05 -5.49
CA VAL A 35 6.56 0.06 -4.02
C VAL A 35 5.29 0.72 -3.52
N LEU A 36 4.99 1.93 -4.00
CA LEU A 36 3.76 2.66 -3.67
C LEU A 36 2.51 1.82 -3.94
N TYR A 37 2.40 1.26 -5.15
CA TYR A 37 1.23 0.49 -5.54
C TYR A 37 1.13 -0.87 -4.85
N GLY A 38 2.26 -1.47 -4.46
CA GLY A 38 2.26 -2.67 -3.64
C GLY A 38 1.60 -2.42 -2.28
N PHE A 39 1.95 -1.32 -1.62
CA PHE A 39 1.38 -0.94 -0.33
C PHE A 39 -0.12 -0.67 -0.40
N VAL A 40 -0.55 0.28 -1.24
CA VAL A 40 -1.97 0.65 -1.31
C VAL A 40 -2.85 -0.50 -1.78
N ARG A 41 -2.32 -1.39 -2.65
CA ARG A 41 -3.12 -2.53 -3.14
C ARG A 41 -3.37 -3.58 -2.08
N ILE A 42 -2.43 -3.80 -1.17
CA ILE A 42 -2.64 -4.74 -0.05
C ILE A 42 -3.74 -4.21 0.88
N ALA A 43 -3.74 -2.92 1.18
CA ALA A 43 -4.80 -2.29 1.95
C ALA A 43 -6.18 -2.41 1.26
N ASP A 44 -6.27 -2.07 -0.04
CA ASP A 44 -7.49 -2.25 -0.84
C ASP A 44 -7.98 -3.70 -0.80
N ASP A 45 -7.10 -4.68 -1.00
CA ASP A 45 -7.46 -6.11 -1.05
C ASP A 45 -8.11 -6.60 0.26
N PHE A 46 -7.78 -6.00 1.42
CA PHE A 46 -8.43 -6.33 2.68
C PHE A 46 -9.87 -5.82 2.77
N VAL A 47 -10.13 -4.60 2.29
CA VAL A 47 -11.43 -3.94 2.42
C VAL A 47 -12.40 -4.34 1.30
N ASP A 48 -11.87 -4.67 0.11
CA ASP A 48 -12.61 -5.18 -1.05
C ASP A 48 -13.00 -6.67 -0.91
N ALA A 49 -12.38 -7.41 0.02
CA ALA A 49 -12.70 -8.81 0.24
C ALA A 49 -14.17 -9.02 0.63
N ILE A 50 -14.72 -10.19 0.28
CA ILE A 50 -16.09 -10.56 0.63
C ILE A 50 -16.07 -11.89 1.41
N PRO A 51 -16.28 -11.86 2.74
CA PRO A 51 -16.44 -10.67 3.59
C PRO A 51 -15.14 -9.86 3.76
N PRO A 52 -15.20 -8.57 4.16
CA PRO A 52 -14.00 -7.75 4.42
C PRO A 52 -13.11 -8.37 5.51
N LYS A 53 -11.79 -8.27 5.32
CA LYS A 53 -10.78 -8.84 6.22
C LYS A 53 -10.32 -7.81 7.24
N LYS A 54 -11.18 -7.51 8.21
CA LYS A 54 -10.98 -6.43 9.20
C LYS A 54 -9.73 -6.65 10.04
N GLU A 55 -9.55 -7.86 10.55
CA GLU A 55 -8.42 -8.21 11.41
C GLU A 55 -7.10 -8.11 10.63
N ASP A 56 -7.05 -8.62 9.39
CA ASP A 56 -5.86 -8.51 8.54
C ASP A 56 -5.51 -7.04 8.26
N PHE A 57 -6.52 -6.18 8.00
CA PHE A 57 -6.32 -4.74 7.79
C PHE A 57 -5.77 -4.04 9.04
N HIS A 58 -6.36 -4.24 10.22
CA HIS A 58 -5.87 -3.59 11.44
C HIS A 58 -4.45 -4.05 11.80
N MET A 59 -4.12 -5.34 11.62
CA MET A 59 -2.76 -5.83 11.82
C MET A 59 -1.77 -5.21 10.82
N PHE A 60 -2.19 -4.94 9.60
CA PHE A 60 -1.36 -4.25 8.60
C PHE A 60 -1.09 -2.79 8.99
N VAL A 61 -2.11 -2.07 9.46
CA VAL A 61 -1.99 -0.69 9.96
C VAL A 61 -1.08 -0.63 11.20
N GLU A 62 -1.26 -1.54 12.15
CA GLU A 62 -0.41 -1.63 13.35
C GLU A 62 1.06 -1.84 12.99
N LYS A 63 1.37 -2.81 12.12
CA LYS A 63 2.74 -3.03 11.63
C LYS A 63 3.33 -1.82 10.92
N TYR A 64 2.53 -1.09 10.16
CA TYR A 64 2.97 0.15 9.53
C TYR A 64 3.35 1.21 10.57
N HIS A 65 2.53 1.38 11.62
CA HIS A 65 2.82 2.31 12.70
C HIS A 65 4.07 1.91 13.51
N ASP A 66 4.22 0.63 13.84
CA ASP A 66 5.42 0.14 14.53
C ASP A 66 6.68 0.40 13.68
N ALA A 67 6.57 0.21 12.36
CA ALA A 67 7.71 0.33 11.47
C ALA A 67 8.09 1.78 11.15
N ILE A 68 7.12 2.70 11.04
CA ILE A 68 7.42 4.12 10.85
C ILE A 68 8.06 4.74 12.11
N ASP A 69 7.80 4.17 13.30
CA ASP A 69 8.40 4.60 14.57
C ASP A 69 9.85 4.10 14.77
N GLY A 70 10.38 3.27 13.86
CA GLY A 70 11.81 3.03 13.71
C GLY A 70 12.28 1.57 13.75
N GLU A 71 11.38 0.59 13.87
CA GLU A 71 11.74 -0.84 13.83
C GLU A 71 11.17 -1.53 12.59
N PRO A 72 12.00 -2.02 11.64
CA PRO A 72 11.50 -2.79 10.50
C PRO A 72 10.62 -3.96 10.97
N CYS A 73 9.39 -4.03 10.47
CA CYS A 73 8.43 -5.05 10.89
C CYS A 73 8.67 -6.41 10.21
N GLY A 74 9.62 -6.47 9.27
CA GLY A 74 9.97 -7.67 8.50
C GLY A 74 8.97 -7.97 7.37
N ASP A 75 7.96 -7.13 7.19
CA ASP A 75 7.07 -7.17 6.04
C ASP A 75 7.67 -6.34 4.91
N GLN A 76 8.03 -7.02 3.82
CA GLN A 76 8.71 -6.36 2.71
C GLN A 76 7.86 -5.27 2.05
N ILE A 77 6.53 -5.38 2.04
CA ILE A 77 5.64 -4.35 1.48
C ILE A 77 5.73 -3.07 2.34
N ILE A 78 5.63 -3.23 3.66
CA ILE A 78 5.66 -2.11 4.61
C ILE A 78 7.06 -1.49 4.68
N ASP A 79 8.09 -2.31 4.88
CA ASP A 79 9.47 -1.83 5.06
C ASP A 79 9.99 -1.12 3.79
N SER A 80 9.59 -1.59 2.60
CA SER A 80 9.96 -0.91 1.34
C SER A 80 9.20 0.41 1.17
N PHE A 81 7.94 0.45 1.61
CA PHE A 81 7.12 1.66 1.55
C PHE A 81 7.63 2.76 2.49
N ILE A 82 8.10 2.41 3.69
CA ILE A 82 8.73 3.35 4.62
C ILE A 82 10.00 3.96 4.01
N GLN A 83 10.85 3.13 3.40
CA GLN A 83 12.02 3.65 2.68
C GLN A 83 11.64 4.59 1.53
N LEU A 84 10.49 4.33 0.88
CA LEU A 84 9.98 5.20 -0.17
C LEU A 84 9.49 6.55 0.39
N ILE A 85 8.79 6.54 1.53
CA ILE A 85 8.37 7.75 2.27
C ILE A 85 9.59 8.63 2.53
N ASP A 86 10.65 8.08 3.14
CA ASP A 86 11.87 8.83 3.47
C ASP A 86 12.57 9.36 2.20
N LYS A 87 12.65 8.52 1.16
CA LYS A 87 13.32 8.86 -0.11
C LYS A 87 12.61 9.98 -0.88
N ARG A 88 11.30 10.11 -0.70
CA ARG A 88 10.45 11.03 -1.47
C ARG A 88 9.84 12.14 -0.62
N ASP A 89 10.14 12.17 0.67
CA ASP A 89 9.67 13.18 1.62
C ASP A 89 8.15 13.31 1.58
N PHE A 90 7.46 12.18 1.75
CA PHE A 90 5.99 12.18 1.78
C PHE A 90 5.50 12.90 3.04
N ASP A 91 4.44 13.68 2.88
CA ASP A 91 3.70 14.23 4.02
C ASP A 91 3.04 13.06 4.78
N PRO A 92 3.33 12.86 6.08
CA PRO A 92 2.74 11.80 6.88
C PRO A 92 1.20 11.78 6.85
N GLU A 93 0.59 12.96 6.70
CA GLU A 93 -0.87 13.12 6.61
C GLU A 93 -1.47 12.39 5.40
N TRP A 94 -0.71 12.20 4.32
CA TRP A 94 -1.21 11.47 3.14
C TRP A 94 -1.43 9.99 3.43
N VAL A 95 -0.54 9.37 4.21
CA VAL A 95 -0.68 7.95 4.55
C VAL A 95 -1.76 7.76 5.61
N THR A 96 -1.83 8.64 6.60
CA THR A 96 -2.91 8.67 7.59
C THR A 96 -4.27 8.78 6.92
N ALA A 97 -4.47 9.78 6.06
CA ALA A 97 -5.74 9.98 5.36
C ALA A 97 -6.12 8.79 4.46
N PHE A 98 -5.13 8.15 3.82
CA PHE A 98 -5.35 6.95 3.04
C PHE A 98 -5.86 5.79 3.90
N LEU A 99 -5.16 5.46 5.00
CA LEU A 99 -5.53 4.34 5.87
C LEU A 99 -6.89 4.58 6.56
N GLU A 100 -7.19 5.81 6.98
CA GLU A 100 -8.51 6.17 7.51
C GLU A 100 -9.61 5.97 6.47
N SER A 101 -9.36 6.33 5.20
CA SER A 101 -10.31 6.10 4.12
C SER A 101 -10.59 4.61 3.91
N MET A 102 -9.55 3.77 3.97
CA MET A 102 -9.70 2.31 3.85
C MET A 102 -10.47 1.72 5.03
N GLU A 103 -10.22 2.21 6.25
CA GLU A 103 -10.94 1.74 7.45
C GLU A 103 -12.44 2.02 7.34
N MET A 104 -12.85 3.16 6.79
CA MET A 104 -14.27 3.47 6.55
C MET A 104 -14.95 2.43 5.64
N ASP A 105 -14.24 1.90 4.65
CA ASP A 105 -14.78 0.93 3.69
C ASP A 105 -15.01 -0.47 4.30
N LEU A 106 -14.35 -0.80 5.43
CA LEU A 106 -14.63 -2.04 6.20
C LEU A 106 -16.07 -2.10 6.73
N TYR A 107 -16.71 -0.95 6.88
CA TYR A 107 -18.04 -0.80 7.45
C TYR A 107 -18.98 -0.14 6.45
N LYS A 108 -19.00 -0.65 5.20
CA LYS A 108 -19.90 -0.21 4.11
C LYS A 108 -21.14 0.50 4.63
N LYS A 109 -21.11 1.84 4.60
CA LYS A 109 -22.30 2.66 4.81
C LYS A 109 -23.02 2.68 3.47
N ASN A 110 -24.28 2.28 3.44
CA ASN A 110 -25.15 2.74 2.36
C ASN A 110 -25.13 4.27 2.47
N TYR A 111 -24.52 4.95 1.50
CA TYR A 111 -24.59 6.39 1.40
C TYR A 111 -26.02 6.71 0.95
N ASP A 112 -26.90 6.98 1.92
CA ASP A 112 -28.22 7.52 1.63
C ASP A 112 -28.01 8.90 0.98
N THR A 113 -28.45 9.02 -0.27
CA THR A 113 -28.35 10.23 -1.10
C THR A 113 -29.63 11.03 -1.03
#